data_AF-A0A2M6X0Q3-F1
#
_entry.id   AF-A0A2M6X0Q3-F1
#
_cell.length_a   1.000
_cell.length_b   1.000
_cell.length_c   1.000
_cell.angle_alpha   90.00
_cell.angle_beta   90.00
_cell.angle_gamma   90.00
#
_symmetry.space_group_name_H-M   'P 1'
#
loop_
_entity.id
_entity.type
_entity.pdbx_description
1 polymer ?
#
loop_
_entity_poly.entity_id
_entity_poly.type
_entity_poly.pdbx_seq_one_letter_code
_entity_poly.pdbx_strand_id
1 'polypeptide(L)'
;MSNALKLIEDELSGDLEASSSLDSSSESDNTEELDLTSRITGRVDSLKNSILSFVANSKYDVARRELKVYRSYKISVPGYIARTTQMYEQSEFIISQIEQLGRSKEKPSLPLAQKQRIQEKLLGLFESLKSYLGRIEQVENDLKVRDLRASAWVLRTFVICVFVAFAVLASHEALSQVSGFVKVTIQKGASFLLNVLDI
;
A
#
# COMPACT_ATOMS: atom_id res chain seq x y z
N MET A 1 12.59 38.16 -3.49
CA MET A 1 13.27 36.89 -3.84
C MET A 1 14.80 37.04 -4.02
N SER A 2 15.45 38.10 -3.50
CA SER A 2 16.90 38.30 -3.70
C SER A 2 17.77 37.91 -2.49
N ASN A 3 17.16 37.60 -1.33
CA ASN A 3 17.90 37.29 -0.10
C ASN A 3 18.24 35.80 0.07
N ALA A 4 17.47 34.88 -0.53
CA ALA A 4 17.74 33.44 -0.40
C ALA A 4 18.93 32.97 -1.24
N LEU A 5 19.27 33.70 -2.32
CA LEU A 5 20.44 33.41 -3.15
C LEU A 5 21.75 33.91 -2.52
N LYS A 6 21.73 35.04 -1.80
CA LYS A 6 22.92 35.56 -1.10
C LYS A 6 23.33 34.69 0.09
N LEU A 7 22.36 34.11 0.80
CA LEU A 7 22.64 33.27 1.96
C LEU A 7 23.40 31.98 1.60
N ILE A 8 23.22 31.48 0.37
CA ILE A 8 23.90 30.28 -0.13
C ILE A 8 25.33 30.59 -0.60
N GLU A 9 25.61 31.83 -0.99
CA GLU A 9 26.92 32.24 -1.51
C GLU A 9 27.92 32.57 -0.38
N ASP A 10 27.42 33.09 0.75
CA ASP A 10 28.26 33.35 1.94
C ASP A 10 28.59 32.07 2.73
N GLU A 11 27.75 31.03 2.66
CA GLU A 11 28.02 29.73 3.33
C GLU A 11 28.98 28.83 2.53
N LEU A 12 29.22 29.13 1.26
CA LEU A 12 30.01 28.29 0.35
C LEU A 12 31.47 28.75 0.18
N SER A 13 31.84 29.91 0.74
CA SER A 13 33.21 30.47 0.64
C SER A 13 34.13 30.05 1.80
N GLY A 14 33.61 29.36 2.82
CA GLY A 14 34.34 29.00 4.04
C GLY A 14 35.13 27.68 4.00
N ASP A 15 34.74 26.73 3.15
CA ASP A 15 35.31 25.37 3.16
C ASP A 15 36.12 25.10 1.89
N LEU A 16 37.25 25.79 1.80
CA LEU A 16 38.18 25.70 0.69
C LEU A 16 39.57 25.30 1.19
N GLU A 17 39.68 24.18 1.91
CA GLU A 17 40.94 23.45 2.02
C GLU A 17 40.72 21.93 2.02
N ALA A 18 41.69 21.26 1.39
CA ALA A 18 41.93 19.81 1.41
C ALA A 18 40.91 18.91 0.71
N SER A 19 41.21 18.51 -0.52
CA SER A 19 41.91 17.24 -0.72
C SER A 19 42.07 16.89 -2.21
N SER A 20 43.30 16.53 -2.52
CA SER A 20 43.82 16.06 -3.78
C SER A 20 43.73 14.54 -3.90
N SER A 21 43.64 14.08 -5.15
CA SER A 21 44.38 12.94 -5.74
C SER A 21 43.82 11.50 -5.67
N LEU A 22 44.01 10.82 -6.81
CA LEU A 22 44.14 9.37 -7.09
C LEU A 22 42.85 8.54 -7.21
N ASP A 23 42.76 7.44 -7.97
CA ASP A 23 43.40 6.88 -9.19
C ASP A 23 42.68 5.52 -9.45
N SER A 24 42.65 5.10 -10.71
CA SER A 24 42.60 3.72 -11.22
C SER A 24 41.42 2.76 -10.93
N SER A 25 40.78 2.37 -12.03
CA SER A 25 40.59 0.98 -12.53
C SER A 25 39.92 -0.09 -11.66
N SER A 26 38.82 -0.66 -12.17
CA SER A 26 38.72 -2.12 -12.43
C SER A 26 37.44 -2.49 -13.18
N GLU A 27 37.64 -3.34 -14.17
CA GLU A 27 36.65 -4.00 -15.02
C GLU A 27 36.04 -5.23 -14.32
N SER A 28 34.94 -5.72 -14.90
CA SER A 28 34.27 -7.02 -14.68
C SER A 28 33.34 -7.15 -13.47
N ASP A 29 32.03 -7.11 -13.73
CA ASP A 29 31.11 -8.26 -13.55
C ASP A 29 29.67 -7.87 -13.95
N ASN A 30 29.30 -8.03 -15.24
CA ASN A 30 28.01 -7.59 -15.79
C ASN A 30 27.12 -8.75 -16.28
N THR A 31 27.18 -9.92 -15.65
CA THR A 31 26.40 -11.08 -16.15
C THR A 31 25.53 -11.80 -15.11
N GLU A 32 25.54 -11.39 -13.85
CA GLU A 32 24.62 -11.94 -12.82
C GLU A 32 23.57 -10.95 -12.30
N GLU A 33 23.63 -9.67 -12.67
CA GLU A 33 22.69 -8.64 -12.18
C GLU A 33 21.35 -8.60 -12.93
N LEU A 34 21.18 -9.35 -14.02
CA LEU A 34 19.98 -9.31 -14.86
C LEU A 34 18.87 -10.30 -14.44
N ASP A 35 19.16 -11.30 -13.62
CA ASP A 35 18.14 -12.28 -13.19
C ASP A 35 17.53 -11.97 -11.80
N LEU A 36 18.17 -11.09 -11.03
CA LEU A 36 17.59 -10.57 -9.79
C LEU A 36 16.61 -9.40 -10.04
N THR A 37 16.79 -8.65 -11.13
CA THR A 37 15.81 -7.62 -11.52
C THR A 37 14.50 -8.24 -11.99
N SER A 38 14.51 -9.44 -12.58
CA SER A 38 13.30 -10.12 -13.08
C SER A 38 12.36 -10.54 -11.95
N ARG A 39 12.87 -10.97 -10.79
CA ARG A 39 12.05 -11.35 -9.62
C ARG A 39 11.49 -10.16 -8.84
N ILE A 40 11.98 -8.94 -9.08
CA ILE A 40 11.47 -7.68 -8.49
C ILE A 40 10.36 -7.05 -9.36
N THR A 41 10.01 -7.65 -10.51
CA THR A 41 8.95 -7.18 -11.42
C THR A 41 7.57 -7.80 -11.16
N GLY A 42 7.27 -8.17 -9.91
CA GLY A 42 5.96 -8.71 -9.49
C GLY A 42 4.79 -7.71 -9.46
N ARG A 43 4.82 -6.60 -10.22
CA ARG A 43 3.67 -5.72 -10.48
C ARG A 43 3.97 -4.79 -11.66
N VAL A 44 3.68 -5.27 -12.87
CA VAL A 44 4.07 -4.61 -14.12
C VAL A 44 3.42 -3.21 -14.32
N ASP A 45 2.36 -2.86 -13.59
CA ASP A 45 1.76 -1.51 -13.62
C ASP A 45 1.59 -0.90 -12.23
N SER A 46 2.66 -0.86 -11.44
CA SER A 46 2.68 -0.13 -10.18
C SER A 46 2.71 1.39 -10.46
N LEU A 47 1.85 2.19 -9.81
CA LEU A 47 1.86 3.67 -9.89
C LEU A 47 3.29 4.22 -9.80
N LYS A 48 4.08 3.64 -8.88
CA LYS A 48 5.50 3.92 -8.72
C LYS A 48 6.29 3.81 -10.01
N ASN A 49 6.17 2.70 -10.72
CA ASN A 49 6.95 2.43 -11.92
C ASN A 49 6.53 3.36 -13.07
N SER A 50 5.22 3.60 -13.24
CA SER A 50 4.72 4.51 -14.27
C SER A 50 5.22 5.94 -14.06
N ILE A 51 5.12 6.45 -12.82
CA ILE A 51 5.54 7.82 -12.51
C ILE A 51 7.06 7.95 -12.58
N LEU A 52 7.82 7.01 -12.01
CA LEU A 52 9.28 7.06 -12.10
C LEU A 52 9.76 7.02 -13.56
N SER A 53 9.13 6.22 -14.41
CA SER A 53 9.40 6.20 -15.85
C SER A 53 9.11 7.54 -16.52
N PHE A 54 7.97 8.19 -16.21
CA PHE A 54 7.67 9.51 -16.76
C PHE A 54 8.66 10.59 -16.31
N VAL A 55 9.06 10.57 -15.03
CA VAL A 55 10.03 11.54 -14.49
C VAL A 55 11.43 11.30 -15.06
N ALA A 56 11.85 10.04 -15.25
CA ALA A 56 13.12 9.70 -15.89
C ALA A 56 13.19 10.14 -17.36
N ASN A 57 12.05 10.10 -18.07
CA ASN A 57 11.93 10.56 -19.45
C ASN A 57 11.64 12.07 -19.58
N SER A 58 11.81 12.84 -18.51
CA SER A 58 11.51 14.29 -18.46
C SER A 58 10.07 14.67 -18.82
N LYS A 59 9.12 13.72 -18.71
CA LYS A 59 7.67 13.94 -18.96
C LYS A 59 6.94 14.32 -17.66
N TYR A 60 7.37 15.41 -17.02
CA TYR A 60 6.87 15.82 -15.70
C TYR A 60 5.37 16.15 -15.68
N ASP A 61 4.82 16.74 -16.75
CA ASP A 61 3.39 17.05 -16.85
C ASP A 61 2.52 15.79 -16.90
N VAL A 62 2.99 14.76 -17.61
CA VAL A 62 2.32 13.47 -17.69
C VAL A 62 2.36 12.78 -16.33
N ALA A 63 3.52 12.81 -15.65
CA ALA A 63 3.66 12.27 -14.30
C ALA A 63 2.68 12.91 -13.30
N ARG A 64 2.55 14.24 -13.31
CA ARG A 64 1.59 14.98 -12.46
C ARG A 64 0.15 14.63 -12.78
N ARG A 65 -0.20 14.54 -14.08
CA ARG A 65 -1.56 14.17 -14.50
C ARG A 65 -1.91 12.75 -14.06
N GLU A 66 -1.01 11.81 -14.29
CA GLU A 66 -1.19 10.40 -13.91
C GLU A 66 -1.40 10.27 -12.40
N LEU A 67 -0.57 10.97 -11.62
CA LEU A 67 -0.68 11.01 -10.16
C LEU A 67 -2.05 11.55 -9.70
N LYS A 68 -2.56 12.60 -10.35
CA LYS A 68 -3.90 13.16 -10.07
C LYS A 68 -5.03 12.22 -10.47
N VAL A 69 -4.96 11.64 -11.67
CA VAL A 69 -5.94 10.66 -12.16
C VAL A 69 -6.01 9.47 -11.22
N TYR A 70 -4.86 8.96 -10.80
CA TYR A 70 -4.77 7.84 -9.88
C TYR A 70 -5.34 8.18 -8.49
N ARG A 71 -5.04 9.39 -7.97
CA ARG A 71 -5.70 9.90 -6.75
C ARG A 71 -7.22 9.92 -6.90
N SER A 72 -7.73 10.50 -8.00
CA SER A 72 -9.17 10.62 -8.26
C SER A 72 -9.89 9.26 -8.37
N TYR A 73 -9.26 8.28 -9.02
CA TYR A 73 -9.80 6.93 -9.14
C TYR A 73 -9.96 6.23 -7.78
N LYS A 74 -9.07 6.53 -6.81
CA LYS A 74 -9.03 5.89 -5.49
C LYS A 74 -9.77 6.64 -4.38
N ILE A 75 -10.39 7.79 -4.68
CA ILE A 75 -11.22 8.57 -3.75
C ILE A 75 -12.39 7.75 -3.18
N SER A 76 -12.84 6.71 -3.88
CA SER A 76 -13.96 5.86 -3.45
C SER A 76 -13.67 5.01 -2.20
N VAL A 77 -12.41 4.87 -1.78
CA VAL A 77 -12.03 4.04 -0.64
C VAL A 77 -12.06 4.85 0.66
N PRO A 78 -12.88 4.46 1.67
CA PRO A 78 -12.97 5.19 2.93
C PRO A 78 -11.64 5.20 3.69
N GLY A 79 -11.22 6.38 4.14
CA GLY A 79 -9.96 6.57 4.88
C GLY A 79 -8.68 6.59 4.02
N TYR A 80 -8.79 6.37 2.70
CA TYR A 80 -7.66 6.48 1.77
C TYR A 80 -7.18 7.92 1.65
N ILE A 81 -8.09 8.84 1.34
CA ILE A 81 -7.79 10.26 1.09
C ILE A 81 -7.08 10.91 2.29
N ALA A 82 -7.56 10.64 3.51
CA ALA A 82 -6.99 11.22 4.72
C ALA A 82 -5.52 10.82 4.94
N ARG A 83 -5.14 9.60 4.52
CA ARG A 83 -3.78 9.08 4.72
C ARG A 83 -2.83 9.40 3.57
N THR A 84 -3.35 9.51 2.35
CA THR A 84 -2.52 9.66 1.15
C THR A 84 -2.42 11.09 0.62
N THR A 85 -3.33 12.00 1.00
CA THR A 85 -3.35 13.40 0.51
C THR A 85 -1.99 14.09 0.67
N GLN A 86 -1.40 14.05 1.87
CA GLN A 86 -0.10 14.65 2.11
C GLN A 86 1.00 14.00 1.26
N MET A 87 0.97 12.68 1.07
CA MET A 87 1.95 11.96 0.25
C MET A 87 1.84 12.32 -1.23
N TYR A 88 0.62 12.51 -1.73
CA TYR A 88 0.37 13.00 -3.10
C TYR A 88 0.89 14.42 -3.30
N GLU A 89 0.59 15.33 -2.37
CA GLU A 89 1.08 16.71 -2.42
C GLU A 89 2.61 16.80 -2.37
N GLN A 90 3.24 16.00 -1.50
CA GLN A 90 4.69 15.92 -1.43
C GLN A 90 5.30 15.33 -2.70
N SER A 91 4.65 14.34 -3.31
CA SER A 91 5.10 13.77 -4.59
C SER A 91 5.03 14.79 -5.72
N GLU A 92 3.94 15.59 -5.82
CA GLU A 92 3.84 16.68 -6.80
C GLU A 92 4.92 17.76 -6.60
N PHE A 93 5.21 18.10 -5.34
CA PHE A 93 6.24 19.06 -4.99
C PHE A 93 7.63 18.57 -5.39
N ILE A 94 7.97 17.31 -5.11
CA ILE A 94 9.25 16.71 -5.50
C ILE A 94 9.39 16.65 -7.02
N ILE A 95 8.35 16.26 -7.76
CA ILE A 95 8.37 16.25 -9.23
C ILE A 95 8.68 17.66 -9.77
N SER A 96 8.09 18.69 -9.17
CA SER A 96 8.33 20.09 -9.57
C SER A 96 9.76 20.56 -9.26
N GLN A 97 10.35 20.09 -8.15
CA GLN A 97 11.77 20.34 -7.85
C GLN A 97 12.70 19.63 -8.84
N ILE A 98 12.43 18.36 -9.16
CA ILE A 98 13.20 17.59 -10.14
C ILE A 98 13.18 18.30 -11.50
N GLU A 99 12.02 18.81 -11.93
CA GLU A 99 11.89 19.59 -13.16
C GLU A 99 12.76 20.86 -13.15
N GLN A 100 12.77 21.62 -12.04
CA GLN A 100 13.58 22.85 -11.92
C GLN A 100 15.09 22.56 -11.91
N LEU A 101 15.51 21.51 -11.20
CA LEU A 101 16.92 21.09 -11.14
C LEU A 101 17.37 20.49 -12.47
N GLY A 102 16.52 19.71 -13.14
CA GLY A 102 16.77 19.15 -14.46
C GLY A 102 17.02 20.24 -15.51
N ARG A 103 16.13 21.24 -15.58
CA ARG A 103 16.31 22.41 -16.46
C ARG A 103 17.58 23.22 -16.13
N SER A 104 18.02 23.21 -14.88
CA SER A 104 19.25 23.89 -14.46
C SER A 104 20.51 23.14 -14.89
N LYS A 105 20.47 21.80 -14.97
CA LYS A 105 21.56 20.96 -15.48
C LYS A 105 21.84 21.19 -16.97
N GLU A 106 20.79 21.46 -17.76
CA GLU A 106 20.88 21.68 -19.21
C GLU A 106 21.58 23.00 -19.59
N LYS A 107 21.81 23.91 -18.63
CA LYS A 107 22.50 25.17 -18.88
C LYS A 107 23.98 24.92 -19.20
N PRO A 108 24.47 25.34 -20.38
CA PRO A 108 25.83 25.01 -20.84
C PRO A 108 26.92 25.70 -20.01
N SER A 109 26.60 26.77 -19.28
CA SER A 109 27.55 27.62 -18.56
C SER A 109 28.02 27.09 -17.19
N LEU A 110 27.53 25.93 -16.71
CA LEU A 110 27.91 25.42 -15.39
C LEU A 110 29.22 24.61 -15.42
N PRO A 111 30.14 24.84 -14.45
CA PRO A 111 31.29 23.99 -14.19
C PRO A 111 30.92 22.52 -13.93
N LEU A 112 31.80 21.59 -14.29
CA LEU A 112 31.58 20.14 -14.16
C LEU A 112 31.27 19.72 -12.70
N ALA A 113 31.97 20.29 -11.72
CA ALA A 113 31.73 20.04 -10.30
C ALA A 113 30.33 20.47 -9.83
N GLN A 114 29.80 21.58 -10.38
CA GLN A 114 28.43 22.00 -10.08
C GLN A 114 27.40 21.08 -10.75
N LYS A 115 27.68 20.60 -11.96
CA LYS A 115 26.84 19.60 -12.65
C LYS A 115 26.77 18.27 -11.87
N GLN A 116 27.86 17.83 -11.25
CA GLN A 116 27.89 16.65 -10.38
C GLN A 116 27.04 16.86 -9.10
N ARG A 117 27.20 17.99 -8.41
CA ARG A 117 26.38 18.32 -7.22
C ARG A 117 24.88 18.38 -7.56
N ILE A 118 24.51 18.91 -8.73
CA ILE A 118 23.12 18.92 -9.19
C ILE A 118 22.62 17.50 -9.44
N GLN A 119 23.46 16.63 -10.03
CA GLN A 119 23.10 15.24 -10.29
C GLN A 119 22.91 14.43 -9.01
N GLU A 120 23.75 14.62 -8.00
CA GLU A 120 23.58 14.00 -6.67
C GLU A 120 22.27 14.44 -6.01
N LYS A 121 21.96 15.75 -6.05
CA LYS A 121 20.68 16.28 -5.55
C LYS A 121 19.49 15.71 -6.31
N LEU A 122 19.61 15.58 -7.64
CA LEU A 122 18.56 14.98 -8.46
C LEU A 122 18.31 13.52 -8.05
N LEU A 123 19.37 12.74 -7.83
CA LEU A 123 19.29 11.35 -7.41
C LEU A 123 18.60 11.23 -6.03
N GLY A 124 18.95 12.11 -5.08
CA GLY A 124 18.29 12.17 -3.77
C GLY A 124 16.79 12.49 -3.85
N LEU A 125 16.40 13.39 -4.75
CA LEU A 125 14.99 13.69 -5.01
C LEU A 125 14.26 12.51 -5.67
N PHE A 126 14.91 11.79 -6.58
CA PHE A 126 14.35 10.58 -7.20
C PHE A 126 14.12 9.47 -6.18
N GLU A 127 15.07 9.23 -5.27
CA GLU A 127 14.91 8.22 -4.21
C GLU A 127 13.82 8.64 -3.21
N SER A 128 13.74 9.94 -2.89
CA SER A 128 12.65 10.48 -2.06
C SER A 128 11.29 10.27 -2.72
N LEU A 129 11.17 10.57 -4.02
CA LEU A 129 9.96 10.34 -4.80
C LEU A 129 9.57 8.87 -4.77
N LYS A 130 10.51 7.96 -5.06
CA LYS A 130 10.31 6.51 -5.01
C LYS A 130 9.81 6.04 -3.63
N SER A 131 10.37 6.60 -2.55
CA SER A 131 9.94 6.29 -1.18
C SER A 131 8.49 6.74 -0.91
N TYR A 132 8.11 7.96 -1.30
CA TYR A 132 6.74 8.44 -1.15
C TYR A 132 5.73 7.62 -1.97
N LEU A 133 6.06 7.29 -3.22
CA LEU A 133 5.18 6.44 -4.03
C LEU A 133 5.07 5.01 -3.46
N GLY A 134 6.16 4.45 -2.96
CA GLY A 134 6.12 3.16 -2.27
C GLY A 134 5.23 3.17 -1.02
N ARG A 135 5.26 4.26 -0.24
CA ARG A 135 4.36 4.45 0.91
C ARG A 135 2.89 4.56 0.50
N ILE A 136 2.58 5.26 -0.59
CA ILE A 136 1.21 5.32 -1.13
C ILE A 136 0.71 3.91 -1.46
N GLU A 137 1.52 3.10 -2.15
CA GLU A 137 1.18 1.73 -2.50
C GLU A 137 1.06 0.81 -1.27
N GLN A 138 1.87 1.04 -0.23
CA GLN A 138 1.77 0.31 1.03
C GLN A 138 0.44 0.60 1.74
N VAL A 139 0.06 1.88 1.84
CA VAL A 139 -1.23 2.28 2.43
C VAL A 139 -2.40 1.63 1.68
N GLU A 140 -2.31 1.48 0.36
CA GLU A 140 -3.32 0.76 -0.43
C GLU A 140 -3.40 -0.72 -0.08
N ASN A 141 -2.27 -1.39 0.00
CA ASN A 141 -2.22 -2.79 0.35
C ASN A 141 -2.76 -3.01 1.77
N ASP A 142 -2.42 -2.14 2.71
CA ASP A 142 -2.90 -2.20 4.09
C ASP A 142 -4.43 -2.04 4.18
N LEU A 143 -5.01 -1.11 3.41
CA LEU A 143 -6.47 -0.93 3.36
C LEU A 143 -7.16 -2.15 2.75
N LYS A 144 -6.64 -2.69 1.64
CA LYS A 144 -7.19 -3.92 1.02
C LYS A 144 -7.12 -5.10 1.97
N VAL A 145 -6.00 -5.30 2.65
CA VAL A 145 -5.82 -6.40 3.60
C VAL A 145 -6.78 -6.26 4.79
N ARG A 146 -7.03 -5.04 5.26
CA ARG A 146 -8.00 -4.78 6.33
C ARG A 146 -9.42 -5.16 5.91
N ASP A 147 -9.85 -4.79 4.71
CA ASP A 147 -11.20 -5.11 4.22
C ASP A 147 -11.39 -6.63 4.02
N LEU A 148 -10.36 -7.30 3.51
CA LEU A 148 -10.34 -8.77 3.40
C LEU A 148 -10.39 -9.45 4.78
N ARG A 149 -9.66 -8.91 5.76
CA ARG A 149 -9.70 -9.45 7.12
C ARG A 149 -11.07 -9.23 7.76
N ALA A 150 -11.68 -8.06 7.56
CA ALA A 150 -13.01 -7.76 8.09
C ALA A 150 -14.08 -8.69 7.49
N SER A 151 -14.08 -8.88 6.17
CA SER A 151 -15.00 -9.82 5.52
C SER A 151 -14.77 -11.28 5.97
N ALA A 152 -13.52 -11.68 6.21
CA ALA A 152 -13.23 -13.00 6.76
C ALA A 152 -13.76 -13.18 8.20
N TRP A 153 -13.70 -12.15 9.04
CA TRP A 153 -14.30 -12.17 10.37
C TRP A 153 -15.82 -12.29 10.31
N VAL A 154 -16.46 -11.49 9.44
CA VAL A 154 -17.91 -11.55 9.22
C VAL A 154 -18.32 -12.94 8.73
N LEU A 155 -17.58 -13.53 7.79
CA LEU A 155 -17.87 -14.87 7.27
C LEU A 155 -17.74 -15.95 8.36
N ARG A 156 -16.69 -15.89 9.18
CA ARG A 156 -16.54 -16.83 10.31
C ARG A 156 -17.70 -16.72 11.30
N THR A 157 -18.08 -15.50 11.67
CA THR A 157 -19.23 -15.27 12.55
C THR A 157 -20.52 -15.78 11.92
N PHE A 158 -20.72 -15.53 10.62
CA PHE A 158 -21.88 -16.02 9.89
C PHE A 158 -21.96 -17.56 9.91
N VAL A 159 -20.85 -18.26 9.65
CA VAL A 159 -20.80 -19.73 9.72
C VAL A 159 -21.12 -20.24 11.12
N ILE A 160 -20.58 -19.59 12.16
CA ILE A 160 -20.89 -19.94 13.56
C ILE A 160 -22.38 -19.72 13.86
N CYS A 161 -22.96 -18.60 13.44
CA CYS A 161 -24.38 -18.33 13.61
C CYS A 161 -25.26 -19.38 12.94
N VAL A 162 -24.94 -19.78 11.70
CA VAL A 162 -25.67 -20.83 10.98
C VAL A 162 -25.55 -22.17 11.72
N PHE A 163 -24.35 -22.52 12.19
CA PHE A 163 -24.14 -23.75 12.94
C PHE A 163 -24.91 -23.78 14.26
N VAL A 164 -24.90 -22.67 15.01
CA VAL A 164 -25.66 -22.54 16.26
C VAL A 164 -27.17 -22.63 15.99
N ALA A 165 -27.67 -21.95 14.97
CA ALA A 165 -29.09 -22.03 14.59
C ALA A 165 -29.50 -23.47 14.24
N PHE A 166 -28.66 -24.18 13.48
CA PHE A 166 -28.90 -25.58 13.15
C PHE A 166 -28.90 -26.48 14.39
N ALA A 167 -27.96 -26.29 15.31
CA ALA A 167 -27.90 -27.02 16.56
C ALA A 167 -29.14 -26.81 17.44
N VAL A 168 -29.67 -25.57 17.49
CA VAL A 168 -30.92 -25.25 18.21
C VAL A 168 -32.12 -25.95 17.58
N LEU A 169 -32.24 -25.92 16.26
CA LEU A 169 -33.32 -26.62 15.54
C LEU A 169 -33.27 -28.14 15.77
N ALA A 170 -32.09 -28.74 15.63
CA ALA A 170 -31.90 -30.17 15.88
C ALA A 170 -32.24 -30.55 17.33
N SER A 171 -31.85 -29.72 18.30
CA SER A 171 -32.18 -29.92 19.71
C SER A 171 -33.68 -29.80 19.99
N HIS A 172 -34.36 -28.83 19.35
CA HIS A 172 -35.79 -28.65 19.46
C HIS A 172 -36.55 -29.86 18.89
N GLU A 173 -36.15 -30.36 17.71
CA GLU A 173 -36.74 -31.57 17.12
C GLU A 173 -36.55 -32.80 18.02
N ALA A 174 -35.36 -33.00 18.57
CA ALA A 174 -35.08 -34.10 19.48
C ALA A 174 -35.97 -34.05 20.75
N LEU A 175 -36.12 -32.88 21.36
CA LEU A 175 -37.01 -32.68 22.52
C LEU A 175 -38.48 -32.92 22.16
N SER A 176 -38.91 -32.47 20.97
CA SER A 176 -40.28 -32.69 20.51
C SER A 176 -40.59 -34.19 20.36
N GLN A 177 -39.66 -34.99 19.84
CA GLN A 177 -39.82 -36.45 19.72
C GLN A 177 -39.92 -37.14 21.09
N VAL A 178 -39.07 -36.76 22.05
CA VAL A 178 -39.11 -37.30 23.41
C VAL A 178 -40.44 -36.97 24.09
N SER A 179 -40.93 -35.74 23.94
CA SER A 179 -42.23 -35.34 24.52
C SER A 179 -43.41 -36.12 23.92
N GLY A 180 -43.34 -36.46 22.63
CA GLY A 180 -44.32 -37.31 21.96
C GLY A 180 -44.30 -38.75 22.52
N PHE A 181 -43.12 -39.31 22.73
CA PHE A 181 -42.97 -40.65 23.30
C PHE A 181 -43.52 -40.73 24.73
N VAL A 182 -43.18 -39.76 25.59
CA VAL A 182 -43.66 -39.70 26.97
C VAL A 182 -45.19 -39.63 27.04
N LYS A 183 -45.83 -38.82 26.19
CA LYS A 183 -47.31 -38.74 26.13
C LYS A 183 -47.94 -40.10 25.79
N VAL A 184 -47.39 -40.81 24.81
CA VAL A 184 -47.91 -42.13 24.41
C VAL A 184 -47.77 -43.16 25.53
N THR A 185 -46.65 -43.15 26.25
CA THR A 185 -46.42 -44.08 27.38
C THR A 185 -47.35 -43.79 28.55
N ILE A 186 -47.57 -42.51 28.87
CA ILE A 186 -48.51 -42.10 29.93
C ILE A 186 -49.94 -42.48 29.55
N GLN A 187 -50.35 -42.26 28.30
CA GLN A 187 -51.70 -42.62 27.84
C GLN A 187 -51.93 -44.13 27.91
N LYS A 188 -50.97 -44.93 27.44
CA LYS A 188 -51.05 -46.41 27.52
C LYS A 188 -51.10 -46.89 28.97
N GLY A 189 -50.29 -46.32 29.86
CA GLY A 189 -50.29 -46.64 31.29
C GLY A 189 -51.61 -46.28 31.97
N ALA A 190 -52.19 -45.11 31.66
CA ALA A 190 -53.48 -44.69 32.17
C ALA A 190 -54.62 -45.62 31.71
N SER A 191 -54.63 -46.00 30.43
CA SER A 191 -55.62 -46.97 29.92
C SER A 191 -55.44 -48.36 30.52
N PHE A 192 -54.21 -48.79 30.84
CA PHE A 192 -53.98 -50.07 31.51
C PHE A 192 -54.48 -50.06 32.95
N LEU A 193 -54.24 -48.98 33.70
CA LEU A 193 -54.73 -48.84 35.07
C LEU A 193 -56.26 -48.78 35.14
N LEU A 194 -56.91 -48.08 34.20
CA LEU A 194 -58.37 -48.07 34.12
C LEU A 194 -58.92 -49.46 33.81
N ASN A 195 -58.28 -50.23 32.93
CA ASN A 195 -58.72 -51.58 32.58
C ASN A 195 -58.48 -52.62 33.70
N VAL A 196 -57.52 -52.37 34.59
CA VAL A 196 -57.24 -53.21 35.78
C VAL A 196 -58.17 -52.86 36.94
N LEU A 197 -58.68 -51.62 37.02
CA LEU A 197 -59.62 -51.21 38.06
C LEU A 197 -61.08 -51.58 37.76
N ASP A 198 -61.41 -51.93 36.50
CA ASP A 198 -62.75 -52.29 36.03
C ASP A 198 -63.01 -53.83 36.03
N ILE A 199 -62.15 -54.58 36.74
CA ILE A 199 -62.25 -56.03 37.05
C ILE A 199 -62.39 -56.18 38.57
#